data_AF-A0A9E3D3A5-F1
#
_entry.id   AF-A0A9E3D3A5-F1
#
_cell.length_a   1.000
_cell.length_b   1.000
_cell.length_c   1.000
_cell.angle_alpha   90.00
_cell.angle_beta   90.00
_cell.angle_gamma   90.00
#
_symmetry.space_group_name_H-M   'P 1'
#
loop_
_entity.id
_entity.type
_entity.pdbx_description
1 polymer ?
#
loop_
_entity_poly.entity_id
_entity_poly.type
_entity_poly.pdbx_seq_one_letter_code
_entity_poly.pdbx_strand_id
1 'polypeptide(L)'
;MQMLYNSPSYVVVQFDVQVDSTVNAELLDANPDWRLSRGGFEIVDKFARKEIFIEGALAEAFQDGVTALIETEPSEEEIDDFIQTYANLGNQPVVMH
;
A
#
# COMPACT_ATOMS: atom_id res chain seq x y z
N MET A 1 10.88 -3.09 -3.46
CA MET A 1 10.34 -3.43 -2.13
C MET A 1 11.05 -2.58 -1.09
N GLN A 2 10.34 -1.62 -0.50
CA GLN A 2 10.84 -0.68 0.51
C GLN A 2 9.90 -0.75 1.72
N MET A 3 10.42 -1.10 2.90
CA MET A 3 9.64 -1.03 4.14
C MET A 3 9.40 0.44 4.50
N LEU A 4 8.14 0.82 4.71
CA LEU A 4 7.72 2.18 5.06
C LEU A 4 7.36 2.31 6.54
N TYR A 5 6.82 1.25 7.13
CA TYR A 5 6.34 1.28 8.51
C TYR A 5 6.45 -0.10 9.16
N ASN A 6 6.74 -0.12 10.48
CA ASN A 6 6.92 -1.34 11.25
C ASN A 6 6.65 -1.07 12.74
N SER A 7 5.42 -1.28 13.19
CA SER A 7 4.99 -1.22 14.59
C SER A 7 4.87 -2.63 15.19
N PRO A 8 4.57 -2.79 16.48
CA PRO A 8 4.22 -4.10 17.03
C PRO A 8 3.02 -4.77 16.34
N SER A 9 2.09 -3.97 15.79
CA SER A 9 0.83 -4.41 15.20
C SER A 9 0.95 -4.68 13.70
N TYR A 10 1.56 -3.75 12.96
CA TYR A 10 1.53 -3.76 11.49
C TYR A 10 2.91 -3.60 10.86
N VAL A 11 3.04 -4.10 9.63
CA VAL A 11 4.13 -3.78 8.71
C VAL A 11 3.54 -3.29 7.40
N VAL A 12 4.13 -2.23 6.85
CA VAL A 12 3.78 -1.72 5.51
C VAL A 12 5.02 -1.75 4.65
N VAL A 13 4.93 -2.43 3.51
CA VAL A 13 5.98 -2.52 2.50
C VAL A 13 5.44 -1.95 1.19
N GLN A 14 6.15 -0.98 0.63
CA GLN A 14 5.89 -0.52 -0.73
C GLN A 14 6.61 -1.41 -1.73
N PHE A 15 5.95 -1.80 -2.81
CA PHE A 15 6.57 -2.48 -3.92
C PHE A 15 6.25 -1.77 -5.23
N ASP A 16 7.25 -1.65 -6.09
CA ASP A 16 7.06 -1.20 -7.46
C ASP A 16 6.68 -2.40 -8.31
N VAL A 17 5.55 -2.32 -9.02
CA VAL A 17 5.22 -3.29 -10.05
C VAL A 17 5.89 -2.79 -11.32
N GLN A 18 6.91 -3.53 -11.78
CA GLN A 18 7.50 -3.27 -13.09
C GLN A 18 6.47 -3.62 -14.15
N VAL A 19 5.76 -2.61 -14.64
CA VAL A 19 4.99 -2.74 -15.88
C VAL A 19 6.01 -2.85 -17.00
N ASP A 20 6.11 -4.02 -17.63
CA ASP A 20 7.00 -4.26 -18.77
C ASP A 20 6.87 -3.12 -19.79
N SER A 21 7.96 -2.37 -20.00
CA SER A 21 8.05 -1.14 -20.81
C SER A 21 7.75 -1.32 -22.31
N THR A 22 7.17 -2.45 -22.71
CA THR A 22 6.66 -2.69 -24.06
C THR A 22 5.34 -1.95 -24.35
N VAL A 23 4.69 -1.42 -23.31
CA VAL A 23 3.56 -0.51 -23.46
C VAL A 23 4.10 0.86 -23.88
N ASN A 24 3.90 1.20 -25.15
CA ASN A 24 4.33 2.45 -25.76
C ASN A 24 3.87 3.66 -24.91
N ALA A 25 4.75 4.63 -24.65
CA ALA A 25 4.47 5.77 -23.77
C ALA A 25 3.19 6.55 -24.16
N GLU A 26 2.82 6.49 -25.43
CA GLU A 26 1.61 7.08 -26.01
C GLU A 26 0.31 6.37 -25.57
N LEU A 27 0.35 5.07 -25.31
CA LEU A 27 -0.78 4.30 -24.74
C LEU A 27 -0.97 4.56 -23.24
N LEU A 28 0.11 4.89 -22.53
CA LEU A 28 0.10 5.29 -21.12
C LEU A 28 -0.41 6.73 -20.95
N ASP A 29 -0.24 7.60 -21.95
CA ASP A 29 -0.86 8.93 -21.97
C ASP A 29 -2.35 8.88 -22.31
N ALA A 30 -2.75 7.94 -23.17
CA ALA A 30 -4.15 7.71 -23.51
C ALA A 30 -4.97 7.02 -22.40
N ASN A 31 -4.31 6.34 -21.46
CA ASN A 31 -4.94 5.64 -20.33
C ASN A 31 -4.22 6.03 -19.01
N PRO A 32 -4.61 7.15 -18.38
CA PRO A 32 -4.00 7.59 -17.12
C PRO A 32 -4.14 6.55 -15.99
N ASP A 33 -5.16 5.68 -16.06
CA ASP A 33 -5.37 4.54 -15.15
C ASP A 33 -4.21 3.53 -15.15
N TRP A 34 -3.43 3.46 -16.24
CA TRP A 34 -2.24 2.58 -16.31
C TRP A 34 -1.00 3.24 -15.71
N ARG A 35 -0.98 4.57 -15.57
CA ARG A 35 0.07 5.28 -14.81
C ARG A 35 -0.09 5.07 -13.31
N LEU A 36 -1.31 4.87 -12.82
CA LEU A 36 -1.66 4.51 -11.45
C LEU A 36 -1.17 3.12 -11.05
N SER A 37 -0.79 2.26 -12.01
CA SER A 37 -0.31 0.90 -11.77
C SER A 37 1.20 0.79 -11.45
N ARG A 38 1.88 1.89 -11.06
CA ARG A 38 3.35 1.88 -10.87
C ARG A 38 3.84 1.28 -9.55
N GLY A 39 2.98 1.09 -8.56
CA GLY A 39 3.35 0.45 -7.30
C GLY A 39 2.14 0.16 -6.41
N GLY A 40 2.35 -0.70 -5.43
CA GLY A 40 1.36 -1.07 -4.44
C GLY A 40 1.97 -1.12 -3.05
N PHE A 41 1.13 -1.42 -2.07
CA PHE A 41 1.56 -1.66 -0.71
C PHE A 41 1.10 -3.03 -0.25
N GLU A 42 1.98 -3.69 0.49
CA GLU A 42 1.65 -4.88 1.27
C GLU A 42 1.48 -4.42 2.72
N ILE A 43 0.31 -4.70 3.29
CA ILE A 43 0.01 -4.43 4.70
C ILE A 43 -0.13 -5.77 5.40
N VAL A 44 0.69 -5.99 6.43
CA VAL A 44 0.70 -7.21 7.23
C VAL A 44 0.21 -6.91 8.64
N ASP A 45 -0.87 -7.56 9.05
CA ASP A 45 -1.35 -7.63 10.44
C ASP A 45 -0.66 -8.79 11.15
N LYS A 46 0.21 -8.46 12.12
CA LYS A 46 1.01 -9.43 12.88
C LYS A 46 0.17 -10.23 13.87
N PHE A 47 -0.91 -9.65 14.40
CA PHE A 47 -1.78 -10.30 15.36
C PHE A 47 -2.71 -11.29 14.67
N ALA A 48 -3.39 -10.86 13.62
CA ALA A 48 -4.28 -11.71 12.84
C ALA A 48 -3.52 -12.68 11.92
N ARG A 49 -2.22 -12.43 11.67
CA ARG A 49 -1.39 -13.12 10.66
C ARG A 49 -2.06 -13.10 9.30
N LYS A 50 -2.55 -11.92 8.93
CA LYS A 50 -3.18 -11.66 7.65
C LYS A 50 -2.42 -10.59 6.90
N GLU A 51 -2.54 -10.61 5.58
CA GLU A 51 -1.99 -9.60 4.69
C GLU A 51 -3.02 -9.15 3.66
N ILE A 52 -2.77 -7.97 3.12
CA ILE A 52 -3.43 -7.43 1.94
C ILE A 52 -2.42 -6.74 1.04
N PHE A 53 -2.53 -7.02 -0.25
CA PHE A 53 -1.90 -6.24 -1.30
C PHE A 53 -2.90 -5.20 -1.79
N ILE A 54 -2.52 -3.93 -1.69
CA ILE A 54 -3.28 -2.80 -2.21
C ILE A 54 -2.59 -2.22 -3.43
N GLU A 55 -3.34 -2.01 -4.51
CA GLU A 55 -2.84 -1.58 -5.82
C GLU A 55 -3.84 -0.62 -6.49
N GLY A 56 -3.39 0.11 -7.50
CA GLY A 56 -4.23 1.02 -8.29
C GLY A 56 -4.87 2.11 -7.44
N ALA A 57 -6.16 2.40 -7.66
CA ALA A 57 -6.88 3.46 -6.96
C ALA A 57 -6.90 3.31 -5.43
N LEU A 58 -6.85 2.07 -4.92
CA LEU A 58 -6.79 1.83 -3.47
C LEU A 58 -5.41 2.17 -2.90
N ALA A 59 -4.33 1.89 -3.64
CA ALA A 59 -2.98 2.30 -3.26
C ALA A 59 -2.81 3.82 -3.30
N GLU A 60 -3.39 4.50 -4.30
CA GLU A 60 -3.40 5.96 -4.37
C GLU A 60 -4.11 6.58 -3.15
N ALA A 61 -5.31 6.11 -2.83
CA ALA A 61 -6.07 6.58 -1.66
C ALA A 61 -5.31 6.33 -0.34
N PHE A 62 -4.62 5.18 -0.22
CA PHE A 62 -3.78 4.89 0.92
C PHE A 62 -2.61 5.88 1.03
N GLN A 63 -1.89 6.13 -0.07
CA GLN A 63 -0.76 7.06 -0.10
C GLN A 63 -1.16 8.49 0.26
N ASP A 64 -2.30 8.96 -0.28
CA ASP A 64 -2.85 10.28 0.04
C ASP A 64 -3.22 10.37 1.52
N GLY A 65 -3.87 9.32 2.05
CA GLY A 65 -4.23 9.24 3.46
C GLY A 65 -3.01 9.25 4.39
N VAL A 66 -1.96 8.48 4.08
CA VAL A 66 -0.70 8.49 4.84
C VAL A 66 -0.04 9.86 4.79
N THR A 67 0.00 10.50 3.62
CA THR A 67 0.62 11.82 3.45
C THR A 67 -0.09 12.86 4.31
N ALA A 68 -1.43 12.93 4.21
CA ALA A 68 -2.24 13.83 5.02
C ALA A 68 -2.11 13.56 6.52
N LEU A 69 -2.02 12.28 6.91
CA LEU A 69 -1.84 11.89 8.30
C LEU A 69 -0.47 12.31 8.84
N ILE A 70 0.61 12.15 8.08
CA ILE A 70 1.96 12.55 8.50
C ILE A 70 2.07 14.07 8.73
N GLU A 71 1.33 14.88 7.96
CA GLU A 71 1.30 16.34 8.15
C GLU A 71 0.75 16.77 9.51
N THR A 72 0.01 15.90 10.22
CA THR A 72 -0.53 16.19 11.55
C THR A 72 0.37 15.73 12.70
N GLU A 73 1.61 15.31 12.42
CA GLU A 73 2.54 14.71 13.41
C GLU A 73 1.87 13.60 14.24
N PRO A 74 1.35 12.54 13.58
CA PRO A 74 0.49 11.55 14.19
C PRO A 74 1.28 10.67 15.16
N SER A 75 0.59 10.19 16.19
CA SER A 75 1.10 9.16 17.09
C SER A 75 1.14 7.78 16.41
N GLU A 76 1.91 6.85 16.99
CA GLU A 76 1.95 5.46 16.51
C GLU A 76 0.56 4.81 16.49
N GLU A 77 -0.26 5.09 17.51
CA GLU A 77 -1.64 4.59 17.63
C GLU A 77 -2.52 5.11 16.47
N GLU A 78 -2.42 6.39 16.10
CA GLU A 78 -3.19 6.96 14.99
C GLU A 78 -2.77 6.38 13.63
N ILE A 79 -1.48 6.06 13.46
CA ILE A 79 -1.00 5.38 12.26
C ILE A 79 -1.52 3.94 12.23
N ASP A 80 -1.45 3.21 13.34
CA ASP A 80 -1.97 1.84 13.46
C ASP A 80 -3.48 1.80 13.19
N ASP A 81 -4.26 2.74 13.73
CA ASP A 81 -5.70 2.88 13.50
C ASP A 81 -6.02 3.15 12.04
N PHE A 82 -5.25 4.03 11.39
CA PHE A 82 -5.39 4.28 9.95
C PHE A 82 -5.08 3.02 9.14
N ILE A 83 -3.95 2.35 9.39
CA ILE A 83 -3.54 1.12 8.68
C ILE A 83 -4.59 0.01 8.88
N GLN A 84 -5.16 -0.10 10.08
CA GLN A 84 -6.19 -1.09 10.40
C GLN A 84 -7.40 -0.99 9.45
N THR A 85 -7.78 0.22 9.03
CA THR A 85 -8.91 0.41 8.10
C THR A 85 -8.71 -0.32 6.78
N TYR A 86 -7.46 -0.37 6.27
CA TYR A 86 -7.09 -1.08 5.06
C TYR A 86 -6.81 -2.56 5.33
N ALA A 87 -6.12 -2.90 6.43
CA ALA A 87 -5.81 -4.28 6.81
C ALA A 87 -7.08 -5.14 6.95
N ASN A 88 -8.17 -4.56 7.48
CA ASN A 88 -9.46 -5.24 7.64
C ASN A 88 -10.17 -5.60 6.31
N LEU A 89 -9.77 -4.99 5.19
CA LEU A 89 -10.27 -5.37 3.87
C LEU A 89 -9.67 -6.70 3.40
N GLY A 90 -8.49 -7.04 3.94
CA GLY A 90 -7.73 -8.24 3.63
C GLY A 90 -8.15 -9.45 4.42
N ASN A 91 -8.10 -10.62 3.78
CA ASN A 91 -8.30 -11.90 4.47
C ASN A 91 -7.26 -12.96 4.08
N GLN A 92 -6.19 -12.58 3.37
CA GLN A 92 -5.17 -13.52 2.94
C GLN A 92 -4.28 -13.89 4.15
N PRO A 93 -4.03 -15.18 4.42
CA PRO A 93 -3.11 -15.58 5.47
C PRO A 93 -1.67 -15.25 5.08
N VAL A 94 -0.87 -14.79 6.06
CA VAL A 94 0.55 -14.49 5.81
C VAL A 94 1.30 -15.76 5.43
N VAL A 95 1.90 -15.77 4.24
CA VAL A 95 2.83 -16.82 3.83
C VAL A 95 4.25 -16.34 4.10
N MET A 96 5.09 -17.21 4.69
CA MET A 96 6.51 -16.90 4.86
C MET A 96 7.15 -16.71 3.48
N HIS A 97 7.54 -15.47 3.16
CA HIS A 97 8.31 -15.09 1.98
C HIS A 97 9.82 -15.38 2.17
#